data_AF-A0A937X9Y0-F1
#
_entry.id   AF-A0A937X9Y0-F1
#
_cell.length_a   1.000
_cell.length_b   1.000
_cell.length_c   1.000
_cell.angle_alpha   90.00
_cell.angle_beta   90.00
_cell.angle_gamma   90.00
#
_symmetry.space_group_name_H-M   'P 1'
#
loop_
_entity.id
_entity.type
_entity.pdbx_description
1 polymer ?
#
loop_
_entity_poly.entity_id
_entity_poly.type
_entity_poly.pdbx_seq_one_letter_code
_entity_poly.pdbx_strand_id
1 'polypeptide(L)'
;MGRSKMLLGLTGATALVALLGGACGAAAQPTATPEAMMKKETPGAMMTKETPDAMMKKETPAAMMKKDLPPNLIAPHFVDSAPGHGQAFKQAPPAVVINFNFNLHEKSSLTVTRDGAAVAIGAVAIDPNKLTMRASLPAGSGDGLYVVGYKACWP
;
A
#
# COMPACT_ATOMS: atom_id res chain seq x y z
N MET A 1 22.89 46.86 -40.49
CA MET A 1 22.63 47.91 -39.50
C MET A 1 21.12 48.09 -39.35
N GLY A 2 20.59 48.00 -38.13
CA GLY A 2 19.17 48.23 -37.84
C GLY A 2 18.85 47.82 -36.41
N ARG A 3 19.22 48.66 -35.44
CA ARG A 3 18.92 48.51 -34.01
C ARG A 3 17.59 49.23 -33.69
N SER A 4 16.69 48.58 -32.95
CA SER A 4 15.78 49.19 -31.96
C SER A 4 14.97 48.08 -31.27
N LYS A 5 15.22 47.80 -29.98
CA LYS A 5 14.65 48.43 -28.75
C LYS A 5 13.25 47.87 -28.42
N MET A 6 13.18 46.98 -27.42
CA MET A 6 12.78 47.22 -26.01
C MET A 6 11.27 47.00 -25.76
N LEU A 7 10.95 45.97 -24.98
CA LEU A 7 9.89 45.87 -23.96
C LEU A 7 10.12 44.50 -23.27
N LEU A 8 10.71 44.39 -22.08
CA LEU A 8 10.22 44.71 -20.74
C LEU A 8 8.80 44.17 -20.43
N GLY A 9 8.77 43.06 -19.72
CA GLY A 9 7.64 42.51 -18.95
C GLY A 9 8.21 41.41 -18.07
N LEU A 10 8.77 41.73 -16.90
CA LEU A 10 8.11 41.98 -15.61
C LEU A 10 7.26 40.78 -15.15
N THR A 11 7.92 39.96 -14.32
CA THR A 11 7.43 39.25 -13.12
C THR A 11 5.94 38.95 -12.98
N GLY A 12 5.63 37.69 -12.67
CA GLY A 12 4.36 37.35 -12.03
C GLY A 12 4.13 35.85 -11.95
N ALA A 13 4.70 35.21 -10.94
CA ALA A 13 4.36 33.86 -10.55
C ALA A 13 2.85 33.75 -10.28
N THR A 14 2.18 32.74 -10.84
CA THR A 14 0.91 32.26 -10.29
C THR A 14 0.84 30.75 -10.46
N ALA A 15 1.48 30.06 -9.51
CA ALA A 15 1.22 28.66 -9.27
C ALA A 15 -0.20 28.54 -8.68
N LEU A 16 -1.15 28.05 -9.47
CA LEU A 16 -2.47 27.67 -8.96
C LEU A 16 -2.41 26.18 -8.58
N VAL A 17 -1.93 25.91 -7.37
CA VAL A 17 -2.06 24.60 -6.72
C VAL A 17 -3.46 24.51 -6.14
N ALA A 18 -4.37 23.84 -6.85
CA ALA A 18 -5.68 23.51 -6.33
C ALA A 18 -5.57 22.28 -5.42
N LEU A 19 -5.38 22.54 -4.12
CA LEU A 19 -5.55 21.57 -3.04
C LEU A 19 -7.06 21.37 -2.79
N LEU A 20 -7.61 20.24 -3.23
CA LEU A 20 -8.88 19.72 -2.73
C LEU A 20 -8.58 18.46 -1.91
N GLY A 21 -8.48 18.67 -0.59
CA GLY A 21 -8.40 17.62 0.41
C GLY A 21 -9.73 16.89 0.53
N GLY A 22 -9.70 15.58 0.27
CA GLY A 22 -10.70 14.63 0.72
C GLY A 22 -10.07 13.77 1.82
N ALA A 23 -10.45 14.04 3.05
CA ALA A 23 -9.92 13.41 4.25
C ALA A 23 -10.32 11.93 4.36
N CYS A 24 -9.34 11.07 4.64
CA CYS A 24 -9.55 9.89 5.46
C CYS A 24 -8.37 9.78 6.43
N GLY A 25 -8.63 10.07 7.71
CA GLY A 25 -7.93 9.56 8.89
C GLY A 25 -6.42 9.82 9.03
N ALA A 26 -6.06 10.73 9.94
CA ALA A 26 -4.71 10.86 10.48
C ALA A 26 -4.35 9.70 11.42
N ALA A 27 -3.14 9.15 11.30
CA ALA A 27 -2.44 8.46 12.39
C ALA A 27 -0.93 8.50 12.15
N ALA A 28 -0.20 8.82 13.22
CA ALA A 28 1.19 9.22 13.25
C ALA A 28 2.20 8.08 13.00
N GLN A 29 3.36 8.47 12.46
CA GLN A 29 4.54 7.63 12.23
C GLN A 29 5.27 7.31 13.55
N PRO A 30 5.84 6.10 13.71
CA PRO A 30 6.97 5.91 14.61
C PRO A 30 8.28 5.92 13.81
N THR A 31 9.09 6.94 14.07
CA THR A 31 10.52 7.00 13.79
C THR A 31 11.28 6.04 14.72
N ALA A 32 12.10 5.16 14.15
CA ALA A 32 13.27 4.60 14.83
C ALA A 32 14.26 4.03 13.81
N THR A 33 15.48 4.54 13.83
CA THR A 33 16.70 3.91 13.27
C THR A 33 17.79 4.02 14.34
N PRO A 34 18.90 3.26 14.28
CA PRO A 34 19.25 2.29 15.32
C PRO A 34 20.61 2.57 15.96
N GLU A 35 20.84 2.13 17.20
CA GLU A 35 22.21 1.97 17.71
C GLU A 35 22.34 0.72 18.59
N ALA A 36 23.37 -0.06 18.26
CA ALA A 36 23.80 -1.26 18.95
C ALA A 36 24.61 -0.92 20.20
N MET A 37 24.57 -1.77 21.24
CA MET A 37 25.71 -2.02 22.13
C MET A 37 25.48 -3.24 23.05
N MET A 38 26.46 -4.15 23.05
CA MET A 38 26.52 -5.37 23.87
C MET A 38 26.81 -5.08 25.35
N LYS A 39 26.34 -5.98 26.25
CA LYS A 39 27.21 -6.55 27.30
C LYS A 39 26.68 -7.87 27.88
N LYS A 40 27.65 -8.65 28.34
CA LYS A 40 27.75 -10.10 28.58
C LYS A 40 27.53 -10.46 30.07
N GLU A 41 27.13 -11.72 30.29
CA GLU A 41 27.34 -12.60 31.48
C GLU A 41 26.41 -12.57 32.72
N THR A 42 25.77 -13.73 32.94
CA THR A 42 25.25 -14.40 34.17
C THR A 42 26.44 -14.81 35.08
N PRO A 43 26.37 -15.03 36.43
CA PRO A 43 25.39 -15.91 37.12
C PRO A 43 24.99 -15.56 38.58
N GLY A 44 23.99 -16.27 39.12
CA GLY A 44 23.75 -16.33 40.57
C GLY A 44 22.32 -16.71 40.98
N ALA A 45 22.17 -17.91 41.52
CA ALA A 45 20.93 -18.46 42.08
C ALA A 45 20.43 -17.69 43.32
N MET A 46 19.14 -17.84 43.68
CA MET A 46 18.66 -18.30 45.01
C MET A 46 17.13 -18.15 45.20
N MET A 47 16.51 -19.30 45.52
CA MET A 47 15.37 -19.56 46.42
C MET A 47 13.92 -19.16 46.06
N THR A 48 13.18 -20.21 45.67
CA THR A 48 11.88 -20.67 46.21
C THR A 48 11.12 -19.80 47.22
N LYS A 49 9.87 -19.48 46.88
CA LYS A 49 8.76 -19.52 47.83
C LYS A 49 7.51 -20.06 47.14
N GLU A 50 6.98 -21.12 47.74
CA GLU A 50 5.78 -21.83 47.30
C GLU A 50 4.51 -20.98 47.42
N THR A 51 3.53 -21.40 46.61
CA THR A 51 2.14 -20.99 46.44
C THR A 51 1.35 -20.92 47.77
N PRO A 52 0.22 -20.21 47.80
CA PRO A 52 -1.02 -20.97 47.64
C PRO A 52 -1.98 -20.38 46.61
N ASP A 53 -2.56 -21.30 45.85
CA ASP A 53 -3.82 -21.21 45.14
C ASP A 53 -4.88 -20.37 45.85
N ALA A 54 -5.43 -19.36 45.17
CA ALA A 54 -6.87 -19.15 45.01
C ALA A 54 -7.12 -17.85 44.23
N MET A 55 -8.19 -17.84 43.44
CA MET A 55 -8.80 -16.69 42.75
C MET A 55 -8.03 -16.28 41.47
N MET A 56 -8.47 -16.55 40.24
CA MET A 56 -9.82 -16.54 39.70
C MET A 56 -9.86 -17.45 38.47
N LYS A 57 -10.63 -18.53 38.55
CA LYS A 57 -11.15 -19.22 37.37
C LYS A 57 -12.26 -18.34 36.81
N LYS A 58 -11.90 -17.26 36.10
CA LYS A 58 -12.87 -16.56 35.26
C LYS A 58 -13.01 -17.40 34.00
N GLU A 59 -13.98 -18.31 34.04
CA GLU A 59 -14.49 -18.95 32.84
C GLU A 59 -14.85 -17.83 31.86
N THR A 60 -14.03 -17.65 30.83
CA THR A 60 -14.42 -16.91 29.64
C THR A 60 -15.64 -17.65 29.08
N PRO A 61 -16.83 -17.04 28.97
CA PRO A 61 -17.89 -17.68 28.23
C PRO A 61 -17.40 -17.83 26.80
N ALA A 62 -17.02 -19.05 26.42
CA ALA A 62 -16.86 -19.46 25.03
C ALA A 62 -18.25 -19.53 24.38
N ALA A 63 -18.93 -18.39 24.36
CA ALA A 63 -20.17 -18.14 23.65
C ALA A 63 -19.97 -16.88 22.81
N MET A 64 -18.85 -16.80 22.10
CA MET A 64 -18.78 -15.95 20.92
C MET A 64 -19.65 -16.62 19.86
N MET A 65 -20.91 -16.19 19.83
CA MET A 65 -21.86 -16.25 18.74
C MET A 65 -21.26 -16.85 17.46
N LYS A 66 -21.62 -18.09 17.13
CA LYS A 66 -21.62 -18.54 15.74
C LYS A 66 -22.68 -17.70 15.04
N LYS A 67 -22.30 -16.50 14.59
CA LYS A 67 -23.06 -15.75 13.61
C LYS A 67 -22.98 -16.62 12.38
N ASP A 68 -24.05 -17.36 12.09
CA ASP A 68 -24.18 -18.12 10.86
C ASP A 68 -23.98 -17.12 9.70
N LEU A 69 -22.77 -17.10 9.14
CA LEU A 69 -22.50 -16.36 7.92
C LEU A 69 -23.41 -17.00 6.88
N PRO A 70 -24.26 -16.23 6.18
CA PRO A 70 -25.13 -16.80 5.17
C PRO A 70 -24.30 -17.63 4.20
N PRO A 71 -24.76 -18.85 3.85
CA PRO A 71 -24.09 -19.65 2.84
C PRO A 71 -24.09 -18.82 1.54
N ASN A 72 -22.89 -18.47 1.05
CA ASN A 72 -22.62 -17.58 -0.09
C ASN A 72 -22.41 -16.07 0.18
N LEU A 73 -21.78 -15.69 1.30
CA LEU A 73 -21.06 -14.41 1.35
C LEU A 73 -19.80 -14.48 0.46
N ILE A 74 -19.92 -14.10 -0.81
CA ILE A 74 -18.76 -13.80 -1.65
C ILE A 74 -18.31 -12.39 -1.28
N ALA A 75 -17.29 -12.30 -0.43
CA ALA A 75 -16.64 -11.03 -0.17
C ALA A 75 -15.84 -10.58 -1.40
N PRO A 76 -15.86 -9.28 -1.76
CA PRO A 76 -14.95 -8.72 -2.75
C PRO A 76 -13.50 -8.99 -2.35
N HIS A 77 -12.75 -9.68 -3.20
CA HIS A 77 -11.35 -10.04 -2.93
C HIS A 77 -10.46 -9.92 -4.16
N PHE A 78 -9.20 -9.61 -3.86
CA PHE A 78 -8.07 -9.83 -4.75
C PHE A 78 -7.90 -11.33 -5.02
N VAL A 79 -7.73 -11.69 -6.30
CA VAL A 79 -7.50 -13.08 -6.74
C VAL A 79 -6.01 -13.30 -6.98
N ASP A 80 -5.43 -12.58 -7.94
CA ASP A 80 -4.01 -12.65 -8.26
C ASP A 80 -3.50 -11.38 -8.96
N SER A 81 -2.20 -11.34 -9.23
CA SER A 81 -1.56 -10.28 -10.01
C SER A 81 -0.46 -10.81 -10.92
N ALA A 82 -0.18 -10.05 -11.98
CA ALA A 82 1.01 -10.20 -12.81
C ALA A 82 1.72 -8.84 -12.90
N PRO A 83 2.94 -8.70 -12.37
CA PRO A 83 3.68 -9.66 -11.55
C PRO A 83 2.98 -10.13 -10.29
N GLY A 84 3.31 -11.35 -9.84
CA GLY A 84 2.96 -11.85 -8.52
C GLY A 84 3.77 -11.17 -7.41
N HIS A 85 3.23 -11.12 -6.20
CA HIS A 85 3.92 -10.56 -5.05
C HIS A 85 5.26 -11.28 -4.79
N GLY A 86 6.33 -10.50 -4.57
CA GLY A 86 7.67 -11.02 -4.29
C GLY A 86 8.38 -11.66 -5.48
N GLN A 87 7.80 -11.61 -6.69
CA GLN A 87 8.47 -12.14 -7.88
C GLN A 87 9.60 -11.22 -8.35
N ALA A 88 10.73 -11.83 -8.69
CA ALA A 88 11.87 -11.16 -9.31
C ALA A 88 11.94 -11.48 -10.80
N PHE A 89 12.28 -10.48 -11.62
CA PHE A 89 12.41 -10.61 -13.06
C PHE A 89 13.77 -10.09 -13.51
N LYS A 90 14.29 -10.65 -14.61
CA LYS A 90 15.51 -10.15 -15.26
C LYS A 90 15.30 -8.81 -15.96
N GLN A 91 14.04 -8.42 -16.18
CA GLN A 91 13.65 -7.18 -16.82
C GLN A 91 12.33 -6.71 -16.21
N ALA A 92 12.16 -5.39 -16.12
CA ALA A 92 10.88 -4.80 -15.74
C ALA A 92 9.75 -5.31 -16.67
N PRO A 93 8.63 -5.78 -16.11
CA PRO A 93 7.49 -6.23 -16.87
C PRO A 93 6.85 -5.05 -17.63
N PRO A 94 6.23 -5.28 -18.80
CA PRO A 94 5.64 -4.20 -19.59
C PRO A 94 4.36 -3.62 -18.99
N ALA A 95 3.73 -4.33 -18.05
CA ALA A 95 2.49 -3.93 -17.43
C ALA A 95 2.33 -4.57 -16.05
N VAL A 96 1.44 -3.98 -15.26
CA VAL A 96 0.88 -4.57 -14.05
C VAL A 96 -0.58 -4.93 -14.32
N VAL A 97 -0.98 -6.12 -13.91
CA VAL A 97 -2.34 -6.66 -14.02
C VAL A 97 -2.77 -7.13 -12.64
N ILE A 98 -3.99 -6.78 -12.23
CA ILE A 98 -4.60 -7.20 -10.97
C ILE A 98 -5.97 -7.79 -11.26
N ASN A 99 -6.20 -9.01 -10.80
CA ASN A 99 -7.44 -9.75 -10.99
C ASN A 99 -8.23 -9.84 -9.68
N PHE A 100 -9.55 -9.74 -9.82
CA PHE A 100 -10.52 -9.74 -8.73
C PHE A 100 -11.65 -10.72 -9.02
N ASN A 101 -12.41 -11.07 -7.99
CA ASN A 101 -13.60 -11.91 -8.12
C ASN A 101 -14.91 -11.10 -8.15
N PHE A 102 -14.81 -9.78 -8.33
CA PHE A 102 -15.95 -8.86 -8.34
C PHE A 102 -15.81 -7.83 -9.46
N ASN A 103 -16.93 -7.31 -9.92
CA ASN A 103 -16.94 -6.29 -10.98
C ASN A 103 -16.35 -4.98 -10.47
N LEU A 104 -15.39 -4.43 -11.21
CA LEU A 104 -14.78 -3.14 -10.96
C LEU A 104 -15.62 -1.99 -11.54
N HIS A 105 -15.65 -0.88 -10.81
CA HIS A 105 -16.13 0.42 -11.28
C HIS A 105 -14.98 1.22 -11.88
N GLU A 106 -15.28 2.10 -12.85
CA GLU A 106 -14.34 3.02 -13.54
C GLU A 106 -13.57 3.99 -12.62
N LYS A 107 -13.93 4.05 -11.34
CA LYS A 107 -13.26 4.88 -10.33
C LYS A 107 -12.10 4.12 -9.64
N SER A 108 -11.90 2.86 -10.01
CA SER A 108 -10.76 2.07 -9.54
C SER A 108 -9.44 2.67 -10.05
N SER A 109 -8.38 2.52 -9.28
CA SER A 109 -7.08 3.16 -9.57
C SER A 109 -5.91 2.25 -9.21
N LEU A 110 -4.78 2.45 -9.90
CA LEU A 110 -3.51 1.78 -9.67
C LEU A 110 -2.40 2.83 -9.48
N THR A 111 -1.44 2.54 -8.62
CA THR A 111 -0.22 3.35 -8.43
C THR A 111 0.98 2.43 -8.38
N VAL A 112 2.13 2.88 -8.88
CA VAL A 112 3.38 2.13 -8.79
C VAL A 112 4.47 3.03 -8.22
N THR A 113 5.24 2.50 -7.27
CA THR A 113 6.50 3.11 -6.84
C THR A 113 7.66 2.17 -7.12
N ARG A 114 8.84 2.73 -7.35
CA ARG A 114 10.12 2.04 -7.50
C ARG A 114 11.08 2.64 -6.48
N ASP A 115 11.57 1.81 -5.55
CA ASP A 115 12.45 2.21 -4.45
C ASP A 115 11.89 3.41 -3.65
N GLY A 116 10.56 3.44 -3.46
CA GLY A 116 9.85 4.50 -2.75
C GLY A 116 9.49 5.73 -3.61
N ALA A 117 10.04 5.89 -4.80
CA ALA A 117 9.71 6.97 -5.71
C ALA A 117 8.53 6.61 -6.63
N ALA A 118 7.62 7.55 -6.88
CA ALA A 118 6.50 7.31 -7.79
C ALA A 118 6.97 7.04 -9.24
N VAL A 119 6.36 6.05 -9.89
CA VAL A 119 6.57 5.72 -11.30
C VAL A 119 5.36 6.18 -12.08
N ALA A 120 5.58 6.96 -13.15
CA ALA A 120 4.51 7.32 -14.07
C ALA A 120 4.04 6.06 -14.83
N ILE A 121 2.76 5.74 -14.73
CA ILE A 121 2.15 4.58 -15.41
C ILE A 121 1.22 5.04 -16.53
N GLY A 122 0.93 4.13 -17.47
CA GLY A 122 -0.12 4.34 -18.46
C GLY A 122 -1.51 4.47 -17.82
N ALA A 123 -2.48 4.92 -18.61
CA ALA A 123 -3.87 4.98 -18.16
C ALA A 123 -4.34 3.62 -17.63
N VAL A 124 -5.03 3.62 -16.50
CA VAL A 124 -5.61 2.41 -15.92
C VAL A 124 -6.79 1.97 -16.79
N ALA A 125 -6.73 0.74 -17.28
CA ALA A 125 -7.81 0.14 -18.05
C ALA A 125 -8.48 -0.96 -17.21
N ILE A 126 -9.81 -1.02 -17.29
CA ILE A 126 -10.61 -2.12 -16.74
C ILE A 126 -11.06 -2.97 -17.92
N ASP A 127 -10.86 -4.28 -17.82
CA ASP A 127 -11.23 -5.20 -18.90
C ASP A 127 -12.75 -5.28 -19.09
N PRO A 128 -13.24 -5.72 -20.27
CA PRO A 128 -14.67 -5.84 -20.53
C PRO A 128 -15.43 -6.76 -19.55
N ASN A 129 -14.76 -7.78 -19.00
CA ASN A 129 -15.33 -8.66 -17.98
C ASN A 129 -15.44 -8.00 -16.59
N LYS A 130 -14.85 -6.81 -16.42
CA LYS A 130 -14.76 -6.02 -15.19
C LYS A 130 -14.05 -6.70 -14.03
N LEU A 131 -13.36 -7.81 -14.24
CA LEU A 131 -12.66 -8.55 -13.19
C LEU A 131 -11.17 -8.22 -13.13
N THR A 132 -10.66 -7.45 -14.11
CA THR A 132 -9.24 -7.16 -14.26
C THR A 132 -9.03 -5.67 -14.40
N MET A 133 -8.07 -5.13 -13.66
CA MET A 133 -7.51 -3.79 -13.90
C MET A 133 -6.05 -3.93 -14.32
N ARG A 134 -5.61 -3.10 -15.26
CA ARG A 134 -4.24 -3.12 -15.77
C ARG A 134 -3.70 -1.71 -16.02
N ALA A 135 -2.39 -1.55 -15.90
CA ALA A 135 -1.68 -0.33 -16.27
C ALA A 135 -0.33 -0.66 -16.89
N SER A 136 0.05 0.08 -17.92
CA SER A 136 1.34 -0.05 -18.60
C SER A 136 2.47 0.51 -17.73
N LEU A 137 3.61 -0.18 -17.69
CA LEU A 137 4.84 0.37 -17.14
C LEU A 137 5.69 0.98 -18.26
N PRO A 138 6.40 2.09 -18.02
CA PRO A 138 7.32 2.65 -18.99
C PRO A 138 8.39 1.63 -19.41
N ALA A 139 8.73 1.61 -20.70
CA ALA A 139 9.88 0.85 -21.16
C ALA A 139 11.15 1.35 -20.47
N GLY A 140 12.03 0.43 -20.07
CA GLY A 140 13.26 0.81 -19.37
C GLY A 140 13.01 1.40 -17.98
N SER A 141 11.93 1.00 -17.29
CA SER A 141 11.67 1.38 -15.89
C SER A 141 12.81 1.02 -14.93
N GLY A 142 13.85 0.29 -15.37
CA GLY A 142 15.07 0.05 -14.62
C GLY A 142 14.90 -1.00 -13.53
N ASP A 143 16.01 -1.34 -12.89
CA ASP A 143 16.06 -2.30 -11.79
C ASP A 143 15.60 -1.63 -10.49
N GLY A 144 15.04 -2.42 -9.56
CA GLY A 144 14.62 -1.93 -8.25
C GLY A 144 13.47 -2.71 -7.65
N LEU A 145 13.08 -2.36 -6.42
CA LEU A 145 11.90 -2.90 -5.77
C LEU A 145 10.68 -2.10 -6.20
N TYR A 146 9.71 -2.78 -6.80
CA TYR A 146 8.44 -2.18 -7.18
C TYR A 146 7.37 -2.49 -6.16
N VAL A 147 6.61 -1.47 -5.77
CA VAL A 147 5.40 -1.62 -4.95
C VAL A 147 4.21 -1.15 -5.78
N VAL A 148 3.25 -2.06 -5.95
CA VAL A 148 1.97 -1.78 -6.61
C VAL A 148 0.93 -1.51 -5.54
N GLY A 149 0.36 -0.31 -5.55
CA GLY A 149 -0.83 0.05 -4.79
C GLY A 149 -2.06 0.06 -5.68
N TYR A 150 -3.23 -0.29 -5.15
CA TYR A 150 -4.48 -0.19 -5.88
C TYR A 150 -5.65 0.22 -4.97
N LYS A 151 -6.67 0.81 -5.59
CA LYS A 151 -8.01 0.98 -5.02
C LYS A 151 -8.99 0.34 -5.99
N ALA A 152 -9.69 -0.69 -5.54
CA ALA A 152 -10.69 -1.37 -6.34
C ALA A 152 -12.08 -0.97 -5.83
N CYS A 153 -12.85 -0.29 -6.68
CA CYS A 153 -14.19 0.17 -6.35
C CYS A 153 -15.22 -0.83 -6.85
N TRP A 154 -16.13 -1.26 -5.98
CA TRP A 154 -17.31 -2.04 -6.34
C TRP A 154 -18.45 -1.07 -6.73
N PRO A 155 -19.34 -1.39 -7.71
CA PRO A 155 -20.43 -0.53 -8.14
C PRO A 155 -21.47 -0.22 -7.06
#